data_AF-S7J3P1-F1
#
_entry.id   AF-S7J3P1-F1
#
_cell.length_a   1.000
_cell.length_b   1.000
_cell.length_c   1.000
_cell.angle_alpha   90.00
_cell.angle_beta   90.00
_cell.angle_gamma   90.00
#
_symmetry.space_group_name_H-M   'P 1'
#
loop_
_entity.id
_entity.type
_entity.pdbx_description
1 polymer ?
#
loop_
_entity_poly.entity_id
_entity_poly.type
_entity_poly.pdbx_seq_one_letter_code
_entity_poly.pdbx_strand_id
1 'polypeptide(L)'
;MKRLNLWLLMSSALMTTSHICCAQAQNIGPSNGCNGGSLNQLTGSDYTCIGDICFSNINTTNKSCFAPSSGGLTLTGNGYDICFQSVNSGNKPCAVDVTQGNVTISGFSSFLCANALNSGAICCCDTSSARTLSMSGNGTVSFLNNTASTKGGAICANTINFTSGGHTIFSGNTVSGSSGIGGAICLEGISGSSCTLSAQGGDIVFYENSATDTSAKGGAVGIKGSNGSCTLDANSGNIIFDGNTIKSNSSAVRNSVYLGQETSATHTFKAKEGFGIYFYDPVTCDVSSPTGSVKINDTGYTGSIVFSGEKLSPDEKTKSENKKTDLKHALTVQAGSLVLKDGVTVEAKQITQNDNTSTVVMDLGTTLQTPNSGGETITLQNLAINVASLGGGG
;
A
#
# COMPACT_ATOMS: atom_id res chain seq x y z
N MET A 1 30.16 78.73 5.16
CA MET A 1 30.26 77.26 4.99
C MET A 1 28.87 76.73 4.73
N LYS A 2 28.65 76.08 3.59
CA LYS A 2 27.34 75.75 3.02
C LYS A 2 26.71 74.51 3.68
N ARG A 3 25.38 74.59 3.80
CA ARG A 3 24.35 73.62 4.22
C ARG A 3 24.67 72.13 4.06
N LEU A 4 24.30 71.34 5.06
CA LEU A 4 23.99 69.90 4.90
C LEU A 4 22.51 69.69 5.24
N ASN A 5 21.76 69.21 4.25
CA ASN A 5 20.32 68.96 4.33
C ASN A 5 20.04 67.66 5.10
N LEU A 6 19.19 67.73 6.13
CA LEU A 6 18.63 66.56 6.78
C LEU A 6 17.25 66.29 6.15
N TRP A 7 17.18 65.34 5.23
CA TRP A 7 15.90 64.84 4.69
C TRP A 7 15.39 63.72 5.60
N LEU A 8 14.31 64.00 6.35
CA LEU A 8 13.48 62.99 6.98
C LEU A 8 12.59 62.36 5.89
N LEU A 9 12.86 61.11 5.51
CA LEU A 9 11.92 60.29 4.76
C LEU A 9 11.03 59.55 5.75
N MET A 10 9.80 60.03 5.93
CA MET A 10 8.73 59.21 6.48
C MET A 10 8.30 58.21 5.40
N SER A 11 8.74 56.96 5.54
CA SER A 11 8.16 55.84 4.80
C SER A 11 6.93 55.36 5.58
N SER A 12 5.76 55.69 5.06
CA SER A 12 4.48 55.11 5.48
C SER A 12 4.45 53.64 5.08
N ALA A 13 4.72 52.75 6.05
CA ALA A 13 4.44 51.33 5.90
C ALA A 13 2.92 51.13 5.89
N LEU A 14 2.34 50.94 4.71
CA LEU A 14 1.00 50.41 4.56
C LEU A 14 1.07 48.91 4.92
N MET A 15 0.85 48.59 6.19
CA MET A 15 0.61 47.20 6.58
C MET A 15 -0.74 46.76 6.03
N THR A 16 -0.73 46.19 4.83
CA THR A 16 -1.84 45.35 4.40
C THR A 16 -1.80 44.10 5.26
N THR A 17 -2.70 44.02 6.24
CA THR A 17 -3.01 42.78 6.93
C THR A 17 -3.58 41.82 5.90
N SER A 18 -2.71 41.04 5.26
CA SER A 18 -3.11 39.84 4.56
C SER A 18 -3.71 38.95 5.64
N HIS A 19 -5.03 38.98 5.77
CA HIS A 19 -5.77 37.93 6.44
C HIS A 19 -5.47 36.67 5.65
N ILE A 20 -4.43 35.94 6.06
CA ILE A 20 -4.28 34.54 5.74
C ILE A 20 -5.45 33.89 6.49
N CYS A 21 -6.61 33.86 5.84
CA CYS A 21 -7.72 33.04 6.27
C CYS A 21 -7.28 31.59 6.06
N CYS A 22 -6.55 31.04 7.03
CA CYS A 22 -6.53 29.60 7.20
C CYS A 22 -7.99 29.20 7.36
N ALA A 23 -8.53 28.45 6.38
CA ALA A 23 -9.84 27.86 6.52
C ALA A 23 -9.82 27.05 7.82
N GLN A 24 -10.67 27.43 8.77
CA GLN A 24 -10.75 26.72 10.05
C GLN A 24 -11.35 25.34 9.79
N ALA A 25 -10.71 24.29 10.31
CA ALA A 25 -11.21 22.92 10.21
C ALA A 25 -12.67 22.84 10.70
N GLN A 26 -13.51 22.13 9.95
CA GLN A 26 -14.92 21.95 10.31
C GLN A 26 -15.05 20.82 11.33
N ASN A 27 -15.74 21.08 12.43
CA ASN A 27 -16.01 20.05 13.42
C ASN A 27 -17.11 19.11 12.93
N ILE A 28 -16.86 17.81 13.01
CA ILE A 28 -17.84 16.75 12.71
C ILE A 28 -17.97 15.80 13.90
N GLY A 29 -19.16 15.23 14.09
CA GLY A 29 -19.43 14.30 15.17
C GLY A 29 -20.60 13.36 14.84
N PRO A 30 -21.21 12.71 15.86
CA PRO A 30 -22.24 11.70 15.64
C PRO A 30 -23.41 12.14 14.76
N SER A 31 -23.78 13.43 14.81
CA SER A 31 -24.85 14.01 13.99
C SER A 31 -24.56 14.05 12.49
N ASN A 32 -23.30 13.91 12.09
CA ASN A 32 -22.89 13.86 10.68
C ASN A 32 -22.97 12.43 10.13
N GLY A 33 -22.94 11.42 10.99
CA GLY A 33 -23.16 10.03 10.61
C GLY A 33 -24.62 9.76 10.24
N CYS A 34 -24.86 8.63 9.60
CA CYS A 34 -26.21 8.15 9.35
C CYS A 34 -26.26 6.63 9.27
N ASN A 35 -27.43 6.08 9.57
CA ASN A 35 -27.74 4.66 9.41
C ASN A 35 -28.97 4.51 8.51
N GLY A 36 -28.74 4.17 7.24
CA GLY A 36 -29.76 4.23 6.21
C GLY A 36 -30.16 5.66 5.83
N GLY A 37 -31.21 5.78 5.03
CA GLY A 37 -31.72 7.07 4.56
C GLY A 37 -30.82 7.74 3.51
N SER A 38 -31.03 9.04 3.32
CA SER A 38 -30.27 9.84 2.35
C SER A 38 -28.93 10.28 2.92
N LEU A 39 -27.87 10.10 2.13
CA LEU A 39 -26.54 10.57 2.48
C LEU A 39 -26.40 12.09 2.28
N ASN A 40 -26.10 12.78 3.37
CA ASN A 40 -25.61 14.16 3.39
C ASN A 40 -24.10 14.16 3.18
N GLN A 41 -23.68 14.24 1.92
CA GLN A 41 -22.28 14.26 1.53
C GLN A 41 -21.57 15.50 2.08
N LEU A 42 -20.40 15.28 2.70
CA LEU A 42 -19.53 16.33 3.24
C LEU A 42 -18.58 16.84 2.15
N THR A 43 -18.63 18.15 1.86
CA THR A 43 -17.98 18.76 0.68
C THR A 43 -16.87 19.75 1.00
N GLY A 44 -16.53 19.91 2.28
CA GLY A 44 -15.38 20.65 2.77
C GLY A 44 -14.07 19.87 2.61
N SER A 45 -12.96 20.54 2.84
CA SER A 45 -11.60 20.03 2.64
C SER A 45 -10.84 19.75 3.94
N ASP A 46 -11.35 20.18 5.08
CA ASP A 46 -10.68 20.01 6.38
C ASP A 46 -11.71 19.75 7.48
N TYR A 47 -11.59 18.60 8.13
CA TYR A 47 -12.51 18.11 9.16
C TYR A 47 -11.77 17.62 10.39
N THR A 48 -12.30 17.97 11.56
CA THR A 48 -11.84 17.43 12.86
C THR A 48 -13.01 16.78 13.58
N CYS A 49 -12.81 15.55 14.05
CA CYS A 49 -13.82 14.82 14.80
C CYS A 49 -13.89 15.33 16.25
N ILE A 50 -15.11 15.53 16.74
CA ILE A 50 -15.43 15.89 18.13
C ILE A 50 -16.26 14.80 18.84
N GLY A 51 -16.38 13.63 18.21
CA GLY A 51 -17.10 12.45 18.67
C GLY A 51 -17.08 11.36 17.60
N ASP A 52 -17.47 10.15 17.97
CA ASP A 52 -17.48 9.00 17.04
C ASP A 52 -18.52 9.16 15.93
N ILE A 53 -18.17 8.74 14.72
CA ILE A 53 -19.03 8.92 13.53
C ILE A 53 -19.15 7.62 12.77
N CYS A 54 -20.37 7.24 12.38
CA CYS A 54 -20.56 6.12 11.47
C CYS A 54 -21.51 6.46 10.32
N PHE A 55 -21.12 6.04 9.12
CA PHE A 55 -21.93 6.02 7.91
C PHE A 55 -22.24 4.56 7.59
N SER A 56 -23.47 4.13 7.84
CA SER A 56 -23.86 2.72 7.71
C SER A 56 -25.11 2.50 6.88
N ASN A 57 -25.17 1.38 6.16
CA ASN A 57 -26.36 0.92 5.41
C ASN A 57 -26.91 1.95 4.40
N ILE A 58 -26.01 2.67 3.74
CA ILE A 58 -26.35 3.73 2.80
C ILE A 58 -26.36 3.17 1.38
N ASN A 59 -27.42 3.47 0.63
CA ASN A 59 -27.45 3.23 -0.81
C ASN A 59 -27.57 4.57 -1.54
N THR A 60 -26.58 4.88 -2.37
CA THR A 60 -26.52 6.09 -3.18
C THR A 60 -25.99 5.77 -4.57
N THR A 61 -26.31 6.58 -5.56
CA THR A 61 -25.87 6.33 -6.94
C THR A 61 -24.55 7.04 -7.27
N ASN A 62 -24.35 8.25 -6.74
CA ASN A 62 -23.25 9.14 -7.17
C ASN A 62 -22.73 10.02 -6.02
N LYS A 63 -22.72 9.53 -4.78
CA LYS A 63 -22.19 10.29 -3.63
C LYS A 63 -21.24 9.44 -2.80
N SER A 64 -20.23 10.09 -2.26
CA SER A 64 -19.33 9.56 -1.23
C SER A 64 -19.64 10.25 0.09
N CYS A 65 -19.25 9.66 1.21
CA CYS A 65 -19.43 10.32 2.52
C CYS A 65 -18.67 11.64 2.58
N PHE A 66 -17.44 11.65 2.06
CA PHE A 66 -16.60 12.82 1.87
C PHE A 66 -16.26 12.99 0.38
N ALA A 67 -16.58 14.17 -0.18
CA ALA A 67 -16.08 14.57 -1.49
C ALA A 67 -15.85 16.09 -1.52
N PRO A 68 -14.64 16.57 -1.21
CA PRO A 68 -14.32 17.99 -1.24
C PRO A 68 -14.64 18.58 -2.61
N SER A 69 -15.31 19.74 -2.60
CA SER A 69 -15.68 20.46 -3.82
C SER A 69 -14.49 21.12 -4.52
N SER A 70 -13.40 21.38 -3.78
CA SER A 70 -12.13 21.90 -4.28
C SER A 70 -10.99 21.50 -3.35
N GLY A 71 -9.79 21.34 -3.91
CA GLY A 71 -8.61 20.96 -3.13
C GLY A 71 -8.71 19.55 -2.51
N GLY A 72 -7.73 19.24 -1.66
CA GLY A 72 -7.59 17.96 -0.99
C GLY A 72 -8.56 17.75 0.19
N LEU A 73 -8.35 16.67 0.93
CA LEU A 73 -9.09 16.34 2.15
C LEU A 73 -8.14 16.08 3.31
N THR A 74 -8.35 16.75 4.43
CA THR A 74 -7.75 16.44 5.73
C THR A 74 -8.83 15.97 6.68
N LEU A 75 -8.70 14.75 7.20
CA LEU A 75 -9.55 14.18 8.24
C LEU A 75 -8.71 13.94 9.50
N THR A 76 -9.06 14.64 10.57
CA THR A 76 -8.41 14.50 11.89
C THR A 76 -9.37 13.82 12.86
N GLY A 77 -9.01 12.64 13.36
CA GLY A 77 -9.84 11.84 14.25
C GLY A 77 -9.87 12.33 15.70
N ASN A 78 -8.83 13.03 16.18
CA ASN A 78 -8.71 13.52 17.56
C ASN A 78 -9.00 12.43 18.64
N GLY A 79 -8.62 11.19 18.36
CA GLY A 79 -8.83 10.03 19.23
C GLY A 79 -10.21 9.36 19.11
N TYR A 80 -11.10 9.86 18.25
CA TYR A 80 -12.42 9.26 18.02
C TYR A 80 -12.38 8.20 16.91
N ASP A 81 -13.48 7.45 16.81
CA ASP A 81 -13.67 6.42 15.79
C ASP A 81 -14.44 6.97 14.57
N ILE A 82 -14.10 6.46 13.38
CA ILE A 82 -14.90 6.65 12.17
C ILE A 82 -15.15 5.32 11.47
N CYS A 83 -16.41 5.07 11.09
CA CYS A 83 -16.78 3.91 10.29
C CYS A 83 -17.62 4.21 9.05
N PHE A 84 -17.34 3.44 8.00
CA PHE A 84 -18.10 3.36 6.76
C PHE A 84 -18.46 1.89 6.56
N GLN A 85 -19.72 1.52 6.81
CA GLN A 85 -20.16 0.13 6.82
C GLN A 85 -21.32 -0.09 5.86
N SER A 86 -21.18 -1.01 4.92
CA SER A 86 -22.26 -1.33 3.96
C SER A 86 -22.74 -0.07 3.22
N VAL A 87 -21.79 0.75 2.79
CA VAL A 87 -22.07 1.91 1.95
C VAL A 87 -21.95 1.45 0.51
N ASN A 88 -23.01 1.61 -0.26
CA ASN A 88 -23.06 1.28 -1.67
C ASN A 88 -23.19 2.57 -2.47
N SER A 89 -22.18 2.86 -3.28
CA SER A 89 -22.18 3.99 -4.20
C SER A 89 -21.91 3.50 -5.62
N GLY A 90 -22.84 3.76 -6.53
CA GLY A 90 -22.80 3.27 -7.91
C GLY A 90 -21.48 3.57 -8.62
N ASN A 91 -21.16 4.85 -8.80
CA ASN A 91 -20.01 5.28 -9.62
C ASN A 91 -18.92 6.05 -8.86
N LYS A 92 -19.09 6.24 -7.55
CA LYS A 92 -18.16 7.00 -6.70
C LYS A 92 -17.68 6.11 -5.57
N PRO A 93 -16.43 6.23 -5.09
CA PRO A 93 -15.98 5.47 -3.91
C PRO A 93 -16.88 5.79 -2.72
N CYS A 94 -16.99 4.88 -1.76
CA CYS A 94 -18.05 4.98 -0.76
C CYS A 94 -17.71 5.96 0.37
N ALA A 95 -16.48 5.93 0.88
CA ALA A 95 -16.03 6.77 1.98
C ALA A 95 -15.53 8.13 1.47
N VAL A 96 -14.52 8.11 0.59
CA VAL A 96 -13.79 9.33 0.20
C VAL A 96 -13.59 9.38 -1.32
N ASP A 97 -14.09 10.43 -1.97
CA ASP A 97 -13.83 10.78 -3.37
C ASP A 97 -13.13 12.14 -3.46
N VAL A 98 -11.82 12.13 -3.69
CA VAL A 98 -11.04 13.36 -3.90
C VAL A 98 -10.61 13.44 -5.35
N THR A 99 -11.06 14.49 -6.02
CA THR A 99 -10.76 14.75 -7.44
C THR A 99 -9.66 15.78 -7.65
N GLN A 100 -9.25 16.49 -6.59
CA GLN A 100 -8.19 17.52 -6.64
C GLN A 100 -7.36 17.44 -5.35
N GLY A 101 -6.04 17.60 -5.42
CA GLY A 101 -5.18 17.60 -4.22
C GLY A 101 -5.04 16.24 -3.50
N ASN A 102 -4.39 16.28 -2.33
CA ASN A 102 -4.02 15.11 -1.54
C ASN A 102 -5.07 14.76 -0.47
N VAL A 103 -5.01 13.53 0.03
CA VAL A 103 -5.82 13.07 1.17
C VAL A 103 -4.90 12.79 2.36
N THR A 104 -5.25 13.31 3.53
CA THR A 104 -4.57 13.05 4.80
C THR A 104 -5.60 12.57 5.81
N ILE A 105 -5.39 11.40 6.42
CA ILE A 105 -6.27 10.83 7.44
C ILE A 105 -5.43 10.46 8.65
N SER A 106 -5.68 11.10 9.79
CA SER A 106 -4.82 10.92 10.97
C SER A 106 -5.54 11.03 12.29
N GLY A 107 -4.95 10.43 13.34
CA GLY A 107 -5.40 10.60 14.71
C GLY A 107 -6.73 9.94 15.06
N PHE A 108 -7.21 8.96 14.29
CA PHE A 108 -8.38 8.15 14.69
C PHE A 108 -7.97 7.07 15.69
N SER A 109 -8.84 6.76 16.65
CA SER A 109 -8.68 5.53 17.46
C SER A 109 -8.95 4.30 16.58
N SER A 110 -10.04 4.32 15.82
CA SER A 110 -10.37 3.34 14.79
C SER A 110 -10.84 3.98 13.49
N PHE A 111 -10.26 3.55 12.36
CA PHE A 111 -10.71 3.89 11.01
C PHE A 111 -11.17 2.61 10.31
N LEU A 112 -12.46 2.52 10.00
CA LEU A 112 -13.06 1.32 9.41
C LEU A 112 -13.79 1.62 8.11
N CYS A 113 -13.41 0.94 7.04
CA CYS A 113 -14.16 0.84 5.79
C CYS A 113 -14.51 -0.63 5.56
N ALA A 114 -15.79 -0.99 5.72
CA ALA A 114 -16.27 -2.35 5.53
C ALA A 114 -17.43 -2.40 4.54
N ASN A 115 -17.40 -3.37 3.63
CA ASN A 115 -18.45 -3.60 2.64
C ASN A 115 -18.77 -2.35 1.81
N ALA A 116 -17.76 -1.56 1.43
CA ALA A 116 -17.90 -0.52 0.40
C ALA A 116 -18.05 -1.21 -0.96
N LEU A 117 -19.20 -1.05 -1.64
CA LEU A 117 -19.50 -1.81 -2.84
C LEU A 117 -19.33 -1.00 -4.13
N ASN A 118 -19.09 -1.70 -5.24
CA ASN A 118 -19.05 -1.23 -6.65
C ASN A 118 -17.87 -0.34 -7.07
N SER A 119 -17.48 0.63 -6.23
CA SER A 119 -16.50 1.67 -6.58
C SER A 119 -15.37 1.82 -5.56
N GLY A 120 -15.24 0.86 -4.65
CA GLY A 120 -14.23 0.84 -3.58
C GLY A 120 -14.50 1.82 -2.44
N ALA A 121 -13.61 1.85 -1.45
CA ALA A 121 -13.79 2.68 -0.26
C ALA A 121 -13.24 4.11 -0.44
N ILE A 122 -11.99 4.23 -0.91
CA ILE A 122 -11.29 5.52 -1.04
C ILE A 122 -10.73 5.65 -2.45
N CYS A 123 -10.99 6.77 -3.12
CA CYS A 123 -10.31 7.13 -4.36
C CYS A 123 -9.77 8.56 -4.27
N CYS A 124 -8.47 8.71 -4.46
CA CYS A 124 -7.82 10.00 -4.67
C CYS A 124 -6.90 10.02 -5.89
N CYS A 125 -6.94 8.99 -6.75
CA CYS A 125 -6.08 8.89 -7.94
C CYS A 125 -6.52 9.80 -9.11
N ASP A 126 -5.54 10.26 -9.90
CA ASP A 126 -5.67 10.94 -11.20
C ASP A 126 -4.91 10.20 -12.29
N THR A 127 -5.18 10.51 -13.55
CA THR A 127 -4.32 10.16 -14.69
C THR A 127 -3.43 11.31 -15.15
N SER A 128 -3.69 12.54 -14.67
CA SER A 128 -3.00 13.76 -15.11
C SER A 128 -2.11 14.41 -14.05
N SER A 129 -2.37 14.19 -12.75
CA SER A 129 -1.67 14.84 -11.65
C SER A 129 -1.49 13.92 -10.46
N ALA A 130 -0.27 13.84 -9.90
CA ALA A 130 0.00 13.01 -8.74
C ALA A 130 -0.77 13.43 -7.51
N ARG A 131 -1.51 12.48 -6.93
CA ARG A 131 -2.23 12.65 -5.67
C ARG A 131 -1.85 11.57 -4.68
N THR A 132 -1.61 12.01 -3.45
CA THR A 132 -1.15 11.16 -2.35
C THR A 132 -2.25 10.92 -1.35
N LEU A 133 -2.45 9.66 -0.94
CA LEU A 133 -3.16 9.29 0.28
C LEU A 133 -2.15 9.06 1.39
N SER A 134 -2.23 9.84 2.46
CA SER A 134 -1.42 9.67 3.66
C SER A 134 -2.29 9.25 4.82
N MET A 135 -1.92 8.16 5.50
CA MET A 135 -2.56 7.76 6.76
C MET A 135 -1.50 7.53 7.83
N SER A 136 -1.63 8.23 8.95
CA SER A 136 -0.64 8.18 10.05
C SER A 136 -1.28 8.44 11.41
N GLY A 137 -0.69 7.88 12.46
CA GLY A 137 -1.14 8.12 13.84
C GLY A 137 -2.55 7.60 14.15
N ASN A 138 -3.07 6.68 13.33
CA ASN A 138 -4.35 6.02 13.58
C ASN A 138 -4.11 4.73 14.38
N GLY A 139 -4.94 4.45 15.39
CA GLY A 139 -4.86 3.26 16.24
C GLY A 139 -5.09 1.98 15.45
N THR A 140 -6.32 1.68 15.06
CA THR A 140 -6.62 0.55 14.15
C THR A 140 -7.11 1.06 12.81
N VAL A 141 -6.63 0.46 11.71
CA VAL A 141 -7.13 0.75 10.37
C VAL A 141 -7.57 -0.52 9.67
N SER A 142 -8.84 -0.57 9.25
CA SER A 142 -9.44 -1.79 8.71
C SER A 142 -10.17 -1.51 7.40
N PHE A 143 -9.76 -2.19 6.34
CA PHE A 143 -10.46 -2.25 5.05
C PHE A 143 -10.95 -3.68 4.83
N LEU A 144 -12.25 -3.91 4.98
CA LEU A 144 -12.85 -5.24 5.00
C LEU A 144 -13.88 -5.42 3.88
N ASN A 145 -13.71 -6.43 3.03
CA ASN A 145 -14.69 -6.85 2.02
C ASN A 145 -15.14 -5.70 1.09
N ASN A 146 -14.27 -4.74 0.82
CA ASN A 146 -14.60 -3.65 -0.10
C ASN A 146 -14.43 -4.14 -1.54
N THR A 147 -15.34 -3.75 -2.42
CA THR A 147 -15.36 -4.18 -3.82
C THR A 147 -15.34 -3.00 -4.78
N ALA A 148 -14.63 -3.17 -5.88
CA ALA A 148 -14.56 -2.21 -6.95
C ALA A 148 -14.60 -2.89 -8.33
N SER A 149 -15.09 -2.16 -9.33
CA SER A 149 -15.08 -2.63 -10.71
C SER A 149 -13.72 -2.41 -11.39
N THR A 150 -13.12 -1.23 -11.28
CA THR A 150 -11.97 -0.86 -12.14
C THR A 150 -10.69 -0.52 -11.38
N LYS A 151 -10.77 -0.43 -10.06
CA LYS A 151 -9.71 0.07 -9.17
C LYS A 151 -9.60 -0.82 -7.94
N GLY A 152 -8.67 -0.55 -7.04
CA GLY A 152 -8.53 -1.34 -5.81
C GLY A 152 -9.80 -1.29 -4.98
N GLY A 153 -10.21 -2.44 -4.45
CA GLY A 153 -11.45 -2.59 -3.68
C GLY A 153 -11.45 -1.70 -2.44
N ALA A 154 -10.32 -1.56 -1.77
CA ALA A 154 -10.17 -0.64 -0.66
C ALA A 154 -9.78 0.77 -1.14
N ILE A 155 -8.67 0.88 -1.89
CA ILE A 155 -8.01 2.15 -2.16
C ILE A 155 -7.59 2.26 -3.64
N CYS A 156 -7.84 3.44 -4.23
CA CYS A 156 -7.15 3.93 -5.42
C CYS A 156 -6.44 5.25 -5.14
N ALA A 157 -5.12 5.30 -5.35
CA ALA A 157 -4.31 6.52 -5.24
C ALA A 157 -3.21 6.50 -6.31
N ASN A 158 -2.50 7.61 -6.53
CA ASN A 158 -1.25 7.56 -7.29
C ASN A 158 -0.07 7.26 -6.37
N THR A 159 -0.11 7.77 -5.14
CA THR A 159 0.89 7.51 -4.11
C THR A 159 0.21 7.24 -2.78
N ILE A 160 0.74 6.28 -2.03
CA ILE A 160 0.26 5.91 -0.71
C ILE A 160 1.41 5.99 0.27
N ASN A 161 1.18 6.72 1.36
CA ASN A 161 2.08 6.81 2.50
C ASN A 161 1.33 6.35 3.74
N PHE A 162 1.49 5.07 4.08
CA PHE A 162 0.91 4.47 5.26
C PHE A 162 1.95 4.34 6.35
N THR A 163 1.70 4.98 7.48
CA THR A 163 2.48 4.78 8.71
C THR A 163 1.52 4.28 9.77
N SER A 164 1.53 2.96 9.98
CA SER A 164 0.62 2.31 10.92
C SER A 164 0.86 2.82 12.33
N GLY A 165 -0.14 3.41 12.97
CA GLY A 165 -0.09 3.80 14.39
C GLY A 165 -0.48 2.66 15.35
N GLY A 166 -1.09 1.60 14.81
CA GLY A 166 -1.38 0.33 15.48
C GLY A 166 -1.60 -0.79 14.45
N HIS A 167 -2.59 -1.65 14.62
CA HIS A 167 -2.86 -2.74 13.67
C HIS A 167 -3.58 -2.24 12.41
N THR A 168 -3.07 -2.60 11.23
CA THR A 168 -3.68 -2.30 9.94
C THR A 168 -4.03 -3.59 9.20
N ILE A 169 -5.26 -3.72 8.73
CA ILE A 169 -5.71 -4.90 7.99
C ILE A 169 -6.48 -4.53 6.71
N PHE A 170 -6.10 -5.20 5.62
CA PHE A 170 -6.83 -5.26 4.36
C PHE A 170 -7.28 -6.71 4.17
N SER A 171 -8.57 -6.98 4.38
CA SER A 171 -9.13 -8.33 4.31
C SER A 171 -10.25 -8.45 3.30
N GLY A 172 -10.20 -9.45 2.42
CA GLY A 172 -11.30 -9.78 1.51
C GLY A 172 -11.63 -8.70 0.47
N ASN A 173 -10.76 -7.71 0.28
CA ASN A 173 -11.02 -6.64 -0.68
C ASN A 173 -10.83 -7.17 -2.11
N THR A 174 -11.73 -6.80 -3.01
CA THR A 174 -11.78 -7.36 -4.36
C THR A 174 -11.92 -6.31 -5.44
N VAL A 175 -11.20 -6.49 -6.55
CA VAL A 175 -11.49 -5.83 -7.84
C VAL A 175 -11.93 -6.87 -8.87
N SER A 176 -13.01 -6.63 -9.61
CA SER A 176 -13.62 -7.65 -10.47
C SER A 176 -14.03 -7.23 -11.88
N GLY A 177 -13.77 -5.98 -12.28
CA GLY A 177 -14.02 -5.50 -13.64
C GLY A 177 -12.73 -5.35 -14.45
N SER A 178 -12.90 -4.89 -15.70
CA SER A 178 -11.82 -4.85 -16.67
C SER A 178 -10.69 -3.90 -16.26
N SER A 179 -9.45 -4.30 -16.55
CA SER A 179 -8.20 -3.64 -16.13
C SER A 179 -8.01 -3.56 -14.62
N GLY A 180 -8.71 -4.41 -13.85
CA GLY A 180 -8.58 -4.46 -12.40
C GLY A 180 -7.22 -5.00 -11.97
N ILE A 181 -6.46 -4.18 -11.23
CA ILE A 181 -5.24 -4.60 -10.54
C ILE A 181 -5.32 -4.19 -9.07
N GLY A 182 -4.60 -4.90 -8.20
CA GLY A 182 -4.50 -4.52 -6.79
C GLY A 182 -5.81 -4.72 -6.04
N GLY A 183 -6.16 -5.96 -5.69
CA GLY A 183 -7.46 -6.30 -5.09
C GLY A 183 -7.85 -5.44 -3.90
N ALA A 184 -6.90 -5.12 -3.01
CA ALA A 184 -7.08 -4.09 -1.99
C ALA A 184 -6.69 -2.70 -2.49
N ILE A 185 -5.46 -2.57 -2.98
CA ILE A 185 -4.82 -1.29 -3.27
C ILE A 185 -4.38 -1.25 -4.73
N CYS A 186 -4.96 -0.32 -5.50
CA CYS A 186 -4.48 0.05 -6.83
C CYS A 186 -3.72 1.38 -6.76
N LEU A 187 -2.48 1.37 -7.22
CA LEU A 187 -1.76 2.58 -7.57
C LEU A 187 -2.00 2.90 -9.04
N GLU A 188 -2.91 3.85 -9.29
CA GLU A 188 -3.26 4.27 -10.64
C GLU A 188 -2.11 5.04 -11.28
N GLY A 189 -1.83 4.72 -12.54
CA GLY A 189 -0.56 4.97 -13.16
C GLY A 189 -0.30 6.41 -13.57
N ILE A 190 0.68 7.02 -12.92
CA ILE A 190 1.46 8.16 -13.41
C ILE A 190 2.94 7.93 -13.10
N SER A 191 3.84 8.61 -13.82
CA SER A 191 5.28 8.46 -13.57
C SER A 191 5.64 8.80 -12.12
N GLY A 192 6.32 7.88 -11.41
CA GLY A 192 6.77 8.08 -10.03
C GLY A 192 5.74 7.76 -8.95
N SER A 193 4.64 7.08 -9.29
CA SER A 193 3.67 6.55 -8.32
C SER A 193 4.36 5.68 -7.27
N SER A 194 4.13 5.88 -5.96
CA SER A 194 4.84 5.09 -4.94
C SER A 194 3.93 4.52 -3.88
N CYS A 195 4.20 3.27 -3.50
CA CYS A 195 3.55 2.59 -2.38
C CYS A 195 4.54 2.54 -1.22
N THR A 196 4.24 3.20 -0.11
CA THR A 196 5.01 3.11 1.12
C THR A 196 4.12 2.62 2.24
N LEU A 197 4.42 1.43 2.76
CA LEU A 197 3.73 0.82 3.90
C LEU A 197 4.75 0.62 5.03
N SER A 198 4.60 1.37 6.13
CA SER A 198 5.49 1.32 7.28
C SER A 198 4.72 0.87 8.53
N ALA A 199 5.07 -0.30 9.05
CA ALA A 199 4.50 -0.89 10.26
C ALA A 199 5.25 -0.34 11.49
N GLN A 200 4.86 0.84 11.97
CA GLN A 200 5.55 1.53 13.09
C GLN A 200 4.87 1.36 14.45
N GLY A 201 3.56 1.13 14.50
CA GLY A 201 2.79 0.93 15.72
C GLY A 201 2.12 -0.44 15.84
N GLY A 202 2.20 -1.26 14.79
CA GLY A 202 1.63 -2.60 14.75
C GLY A 202 1.69 -3.21 13.36
N ASP A 203 1.25 -4.46 13.25
CA ASP A 203 1.32 -5.23 12.01
C ASP A 203 0.45 -4.63 10.89
N ILE A 204 0.91 -4.81 9.65
CA ILE A 204 0.13 -4.56 8.43
C ILE A 204 -0.16 -5.90 7.78
N VAL A 205 -1.43 -6.25 7.62
CA VAL A 205 -1.85 -7.55 7.11
C VAL A 205 -2.72 -7.40 5.86
N PHE A 206 -2.35 -8.09 4.78
CA PHE A 206 -3.16 -8.29 3.60
C PHE A 206 -3.63 -9.73 3.56
N TYR A 207 -4.92 -9.94 3.82
CA TYR A 207 -5.53 -11.26 3.92
C TYR A 207 -6.61 -11.46 2.87
N GLU A 208 -6.52 -12.54 2.08
CA GLU A 208 -7.57 -12.96 1.14
C GLU A 208 -8.07 -11.86 0.19
N ASN A 209 -7.22 -10.91 -0.20
CA ASN A 209 -7.59 -9.91 -1.21
C ASN A 209 -7.50 -10.54 -2.61
N SER A 210 -8.33 -10.06 -3.53
CA SER A 210 -8.43 -10.68 -4.86
C SER A 210 -8.56 -9.68 -6.01
N ALA A 211 -7.85 -9.93 -7.11
CA ALA A 211 -8.08 -9.26 -8.38
C ALA A 211 -8.59 -10.26 -9.42
N THR A 212 -9.72 -9.96 -10.07
CA THR A 212 -10.34 -10.79 -11.10
C THR A 212 -10.43 -10.03 -12.43
N ASP A 213 -9.70 -10.52 -13.43
CA ASP A 213 -9.60 -9.98 -14.79
C ASP A 213 -8.87 -11.03 -15.67
N THR A 214 -9.05 -11.00 -16.99
CA THR A 214 -8.31 -11.85 -17.94
C THR A 214 -6.79 -11.65 -17.86
N SER A 215 -6.35 -10.52 -17.32
CA SER A 215 -4.98 -10.07 -17.12
C SER A 215 -4.72 -9.62 -15.68
N ALA A 216 -5.48 -10.13 -14.70
CA ALA A 216 -5.40 -9.73 -13.30
C ALA A 216 -3.97 -9.75 -12.74
N LYS A 217 -3.61 -8.72 -11.98
CA LYS A 217 -2.31 -8.57 -11.31
C LYS A 217 -2.49 -7.99 -9.91
N GLY A 218 -1.66 -8.43 -8.97
CA GLY A 218 -1.61 -7.89 -7.61
C GLY A 218 -2.88 -8.23 -6.83
N GLY A 219 -2.95 -9.41 -6.21
CA GLY A 219 -4.13 -9.77 -5.41
C GLY A 219 -4.37 -8.82 -4.23
N ALA A 220 -3.31 -8.33 -3.61
CA ALA A 220 -3.34 -7.30 -2.57
C ALA A 220 -3.05 -5.91 -3.14
N VAL A 221 -1.85 -5.72 -3.69
CA VAL A 221 -1.33 -4.42 -4.14
C VAL A 221 -0.93 -4.50 -5.60
N GLY A 222 -1.38 -3.55 -6.42
CA GLY A 222 -1.04 -3.46 -7.83
C GLY A 222 -0.57 -2.07 -8.23
N ILE A 223 0.58 -1.99 -8.92
CA ILE A 223 1.11 -0.74 -9.48
C ILE A 223 0.85 -0.71 -10.99
N LYS A 224 0.04 0.26 -11.46
CA LYS A 224 -0.33 0.42 -12.87
C LYS A 224 0.57 1.37 -13.66
N GLY A 225 1.42 2.13 -12.95
CA GLY A 225 2.15 3.28 -13.47
C GLY A 225 3.38 2.99 -14.30
N SER A 226 4.12 4.07 -14.53
CA SER A 226 5.49 4.07 -15.05
C SER A 226 6.43 4.50 -13.91
N ASN A 227 7.60 3.87 -13.78
CA ASN A 227 8.60 4.09 -12.73
C ASN A 227 8.05 4.15 -11.29
N GLY A 228 7.02 3.37 -10.96
CA GLY A 228 6.49 3.31 -9.62
C GLY A 228 7.33 2.47 -8.66
N SER A 229 7.40 2.86 -7.39
CA SER A 229 8.18 2.15 -6.36
C SER A 229 7.29 1.50 -5.31
N CYS A 230 7.83 0.47 -4.65
CA CYS A 230 7.17 -0.20 -3.53
C CYS A 230 8.16 -0.28 -2.39
N THR A 231 7.83 0.35 -1.27
CA THR A 231 8.60 0.34 -0.02
C THR A 231 7.76 -0.28 1.07
N LEU A 232 8.24 -1.40 1.61
CA LEU A 232 7.66 -2.09 2.75
C LEU A 232 8.66 -2.00 3.90
N ASP A 233 8.21 -1.45 5.02
CA ASP A 233 9.04 -1.11 6.17
C ASP A 233 8.46 -1.70 7.46
N ALA A 234 8.89 -2.93 7.79
CA ALA A 234 8.55 -3.61 9.02
C ALA A 234 9.43 -3.09 10.17
N ASN A 235 9.16 -1.86 10.62
CA ASN A 235 10.00 -1.15 11.58
C ASN A 235 9.73 -1.58 13.05
N SER A 236 8.47 -1.82 13.40
CA SER A 236 8.05 -2.22 14.76
C SER A 236 6.82 -3.13 14.74
N GLY A 237 6.50 -3.68 13.58
CA GLY A 237 5.43 -4.65 13.34
C GLY A 237 5.73 -5.41 12.06
N ASN A 238 5.13 -6.58 11.91
CA ASN A 238 5.28 -7.41 10.72
C ASN A 238 4.43 -6.88 9.57
N ILE A 239 4.87 -7.15 8.33
CA ILE A 239 4.03 -6.97 7.14
C ILE A 239 3.76 -8.34 6.56
N ILE A 240 2.49 -8.72 6.45
CA ILE A 240 2.10 -10.10 6.11
C ILE A 240 1.16 -10.08 4.91
N PHE A 241 1.50 -10.88 3.89
CA PHE A 241 0.63 -11.18 2.75
C PHE A 241 0.28 -12.66 2.80
N ASP A 242 -0.98 -12.95 3.13
CA ASP A 242 -1.50 -14.31 3.24
C ASP A 242 -2.83 -14.46 2.49
N GLY A 243 -2.90 -15.47 1.64
CA GLY A 243 -4.10 -15.88 0.97
C GLY A 243 -4.56 -14.99 -0.19
N ASN A 244 -3.76 -14.01 -0.61
CA ASN A 244 -4.11 -13.08 -1.69
C ASN A 244 -4.05 -13.77 -3.06
N THR A 245 -4.99 -13.45 -3.95
CA THR A 245 -5.16 -14.17 -5.21
C THR A 245 -5.34 -13.26 -6.41
N ILE A 246 -4.93 -13.76 -7.57
CA ILE A 246 -5.40 -13.28 -8.87
C ILE A 246 -6.24 -14.37 -9.52
N LYS A 247 -7.32 -13.99 -10.19
CA LYS A 247 -8.20 -14.89 -10.92
C LYS A 247 -8.28 -14.46 -12.38
N SER A 248 -7.66 -15.26 -13.24
CA SER A 248 -7.71 -15.09 -14.70
C SER A 248 -8.33 -16.33 -15.33
N ASN A 249 -9.30 -16.12 -16.23
CA ASN A 249 -9.98 -17.19 -16.96
C ASN A 249 -10.43 -18.37 -16.06
N SER A 250 -11.01 -18.06 -14.89
CA SER A 250 -11.50 -19.00 -13.87
C SER A 250 -10.49 -19.83 -13.07
N SER A 251 -9.17 -19.70 -13.35
CA SER A 251 -8.13 -20.25 -12.47
C SER A 251 -7.65 -19.19 -11.48
N ALA A 252 -7.82 -19.47 -10.18
CA ALA A 252 -7.24 -18.67 -9.12
C ALA A 252 -5.84 -19.18 -8.77
N VAL A 253 -4.88 -18.26 -8.70
CA VAL A 253 -3.51 -18.50 -8.21
C VAL A 253 -3.16 -17.45 -7.16
N ARG A 254 -2.26 -17.80 -6.24
CA ARG A 254 -1.75 -16.90 -5.21
C ARG A 254 -0.93 -15.80 -5.85
N ASN A 255 -1.15 -14.57 -5.40
CA ASN A 255 -0.35 -13.41 -5.76
C ASN A 255 -0.66 -12.25 -4.81
N SER A 256 0.37 -11.68 -4.19
CA SER A 256 0.24 -10.57 -3.25
C SER A 256 0.43 -9.23 -3.96
N VAL A 257 1.64 -8.98 -4.43
CA VAL A 257 2.08 -7.67 -4.92
C VAL A 257 2.47 -7.79 -6.38
N TYR A 258 1.94 -6.88 -7.19
CA TYR A 258 2.41 -6.64 -8.55
C TYR A 258 3.19 -5.33 -8.61
N LEU A 259 4.48 -5.42 -8.93
CA LEU A 259 5.43 -4.31 -8.93
C LEU A 259 5.35 -3.42 -10.18
N GLY A 260 4.51 -3.76 -11.16
CA GLY A 260 4.34 -2.99 -12.39
C GLY A 260 5.24 -3.48 -13.54
N GLN A 261 5.40 -2.63 -14.55
CA GLN A 261 6.23 -2.87 -15.75
C GLN A 261 7.46 -1.94 -15.79
N GLU A 262 7.95 -1.59 -14.61
CA GLU A 262 8.84 -0.45 -14.44
C GLU A 262 10.26 -0.79 -14.82
N THR A 263 10.90 0.01 -15.68
CA THR A 263 12.26 -0.29 -16.12
C THR A 263 13.29 0.06 -15.06
N SER A 264 13.16 1.22 -14.42
CA SER A 264 14.19 1.80 -13.55
C SER A 264 13.82 1.92 -12.07
N ALA A 265 12.65 1.39 -11.68
CA ALA A 265 12.15 1.52 -10.31
C ALA A 265 13.06 0.82 -9.28
N THR A 266 13.13 1.40 -8.09
CA THR A 266 13.74 0.75 -6.93
C THR A 266 12.66 0.41 -5.92
N HIS A 267 12.51 -0.88 -5.63
CA HIS A 267 11.65 -1.38 -4.57
C HIS A 267 12.50 -1.75 -3.37
N THR A 268 11.98 -1.52 -2.16
CA THR A 268 12.72 -1.74 -0.92
C THR A 268 11.87 -2.50 0.07
N PHE A 269 12.32 -3.67 0.49
CA PHE A 269 11.69 -4.46 1.55
C PHE A 269 12.66 -4.50 2.73
N LYS A 270 12.29 -3.89 3.85
CA LYS A 270 13.18 -3.76 5.01
C LYS A 270 12.43 -4.09 6.31
N ALA A 271 13.13 -4.77 7.21
CA ALA A 271 12.59 -5.21 8.49
C ALA A 271 13.61 -5.01 9.62
N LYS A 272 13.16 -4.51 10.78
CA LYS A 272 13.99 -4.37 11.98
C LYS A 272 14.16 -5.72 12.67
N GLU A 273 15.16 -5.81 13.55
CA GLU A 273 15.37 -6.98 14.39
C GLU A 273 14.07 -7.37 15.12
N GLY A 274 13.75 -8.68 15.13
CA GLY A 274 12.53 -9.19 15.74
C GLY A 274 11.27 -9.09 14.87
N PHE A 275 11.33 -8.42 13.72
CA PHE A 275 10.23 -8.26 12.78
C PHE A 275 10.57 -8.82 11.40
N GLY A 276 9.54 -9.01 10.58
CA GLY A 276 9.70 -9.48 9.22
C GLY A 276 8.62 -9.05 8.25
N ILE A 277 8.93 -9.23 6.97
CA ILE A 277 7.99 -9.13 5.87
C ILE A 277 7.77 -10.55 5.34
N TYR A 278 6.53 -11.01 5.34
CA TYR A 278 6.15 -12.38 5.02
C TYR A 278 5.30 -12.40 3.76
N PHE A 279 5.87 -12.97 2.70
CA PHE A 279 5.17 -13.27 1.46
C PHE A 279 4.81 -14.75 1.43
N TYR A 280 3.59 -15.07 1.87
CA TYR A 280 3.01 -16.40 1.64
C TYR A 280 2.38 -16.51 0.24
N ASP A 281 2.08 -15.36 -0.37
CA ASP A 281 1.66 -15.27 -1.76
C ASP A 281 2.76 -14.58 -2.60
N PRO A 282 3.04 -15.06 -3.83
CA PRO A 282 4.10 -14.53 -4.67
C PRO A 282 4.03 -13.03 -4.99
N VAL A 283 5.21 -12.43 -5.18
CA VAL A 283 5.40 -11.10 -5.76
C VAL A 283 5.73 -11.24 -7.25
N THR A 284 5.14 -10.40 -8.10
CA THR A 284 5.34 -10.46 -9.55
C THR A 284 5.66 -9.10 -10.17
N CYS A 285 6.32 -9.14 -11.33
CA CYS A 285 6.65 -7.99 -12.16
C CYS A 285 6.67 -8.44 -13.63
N ASP A 286 6.22 -7.56 -14.54
CA ASP A 286 6.14 -7.86 -15.99
C ASP A 286 7.03 -6.92 -16.82
N VAL A 287 8.13 -6.42 -16.26
CA VAL A 287 9.11 -5.60 -17.00
C VAL A 287 9.98 -6.48 -17.92
N SER A 288 10.19 -6.02 -19.16
CA SER A 288 10.97 -6.73 -20.19
C SER A 288 12.46 -6.36 -20.24
N SER A 289 12.85 -5.18 -19.75
CA SER A 289 14.24 -4.71 -19.75
C SER A 289 14.57 -3.96 -18.44
N PRO A 290 14.65 -4.68 -17.32
CA PRO A 290 14.85 -4.07 -16.01
C PRO A 290 16.28 -3.55 -15.83
N THR A 291 16.38 -2.29 -15.42
CA THR A 291 17.59 -1.61 -14.92
C THR A 291 17.44 -1.19 -13.45
N GLY A 292 16.22 -1.27 -12.91
CA GLY A 292 15.89 -1.04 -11.51
C GLY A 292 16.33 -2.16 -10.57
N SER A 293 15.96 -2.05 -9.30
CA SER A 293 16.40 -2.96 -8.24
C SER A 293 15.31 -3.30 -7.23
N VAL A 294 15.43 -4.45 -6.60
CA VAL A 294 14.76 -4.82 -5.36
C VAL A 294 15.82 -4.93 -4.27
N LYS A 295 15.63 -4.18 -3.19
CA LYS A 295 16.55 -4.11 -2.06
C LYS A 295 15.98 -4.83 -0.86
N ILE A 296 16.76 -5.75 -0.30
CA ILE A 296 16.45 -6.46 0.94
C ILE A 296 17.27 -5.84 2.06
N ASN A 297 16.54 -5.20 2.97
CA ASN A 297 17.04 -4.40 4.07
C ASN A 297 18.00 -3.28 3.62
N ASP A 298 18.34 -2.42 4.57
CA ASP A 298 19.37 -1.39 4.46
C ASP A 298 20.17 -1.38 5.78
N THR A 299 21.20 -0.53 5.87
CA THR A 299 21.98 -0.37 7.11
C THR A 299 21.07 -0.13 8.32
N GLY A 300 21.21 -0.96 9.34
CA GLY A 300 20.41 -0.90 10.57
C GLY A 300 19.08 -1.66 10.52
N TYR A 301 18.79 -2.39 9.43
CA TYR A 301 17.66 -3.31 9.31
C TYR A 301 18.18 -4.76 9.29
N THR A 302 18.01 -5.48 10.39
CA THR A 302 18.55 -6.84 10.61
C THR A 302 17.47 -7.92 10.65
N GLY A 303 16.21 -7.56 10.41
CA GLY A 303 15.08 -8.49 10.35
C GLY A 303 15.05 -9.33 9.09
N SER A 304 13.93 -10.02 8.89
CA SER A 304 13.80 -11.07 7.87
C SER A 304 12.79 -10.71 6.79
N ILE A 305 13.18 -10.89 5.53
CA ILE A 305 12.25 -10.91 4.39
C ILE A 305 12.06 -12.38 4.00
N VAL A 306 10.84 -12.88 4.13
CA VAL A 306 10.51 -14.31 4.05
C VAL A 306 9.58 -14.56 2.88
N PHE A 307 9.99 -15.45 1.97
CA PHE A 307 9.12 -16.06 0.96
C PHE A 307 8.84 -17.49 1.37
N SER A 308 7.57 -17.88 1.53
CA SER A 308 7.23 -19.21 2.04
C SER A 308 5.97 -19.80 1.39
N GLY A 309 6.04 -21.08 1.03
CA GLY A 309 4.90 -21.85 0.53
C GLY A 309 4.11 -22.55 1.64
N GLU A 310 4.40 -22.27 2.92
CA GLU A 310 3.88 -23.02 4.07
C GLU A 310 2.36 -22.90 4.24
N LYS A 311 1.75 -21.82 3.74
CA LYS A 311 0.30 -21.58 3.81
C LYS A 311 -0.48 -22.17 2.64
N LEU A 312 0.20 -22.72 1.64
CA LEU A 312 -0.46 -23.34 0.48
C LEU A 312 -1.11 -24.67 0.87
N SER A 313 -2.35 -24.87 0.45
CA SER A 313 -3.01 -26.18 0.53
C SER A 313 -2.31 -27.23 -0.37
N PRO A 314 -2.54 -28.54 -0.17
CA PRO A 314 -1.98 -29.57 -1.04
C PRO A 314 -2.29 -29.34 -2.53
N ASP A 315 -3.52 -28.94 -2.86
CA ASP A 315 -3.93 -28.65 -4.24
C ASP A 315 -3.23 -27.40 -4.77
N GLU A 316 -3.10 -26.36 -3.95
CA GLU A 316 -2.39 -25.14 -4.32
C GLU A 316 -0.90 -25.38 -4.55
N LYS A 317 -0.30 -26.32 -3.82
CA LYS A 317 1.11 -26.71 -3.99
C LYS A 317 1.39 -27.37 -5.35
N THR A 318 0.36 -27.84 -6.06
CA THR A 318 0.51 -28.40 -7.42
C THR A 318 0.66 -27.33 -8.50
N LYS A 319 0.23 -26.09 -8.23
CA LYS A 319 0.36 -24.96 -9.14
C LYS A 319 1.69 -24.27 -8.92
N SER A 320 2.59 -24.31 -9.91
CA SER A 320 3.92 -23.73 -9.79
C SER A 320 3.88 -22.20 -9.63
N GLU A 321 2.86 -21.56 -10.18
CA GLU A 321 2.62 -20.12 -10.08
C GLU A 321 2.43 -19.68 -8.63
N ASN A 322 1.82 -20.52 -7.79
CA ASN A 322 1.61 -20.23 -6.36
C ASN A 322 2.90 -20.18 -5.54
N LYS A 323 4.01 -20.72 -6.09
CA LYS A 323 5.31 -20.85 -5.41
C LYS A 323 6.38 -19.96 -6.00
N LYS A 324 6.12 -19.27 -7.10
CA LYS A 324 7.15 -18.52 -7.84
C LYS A 324 6.97 -17.02 -7.67
N THR A 325 7.88 -16.41 -6.93
CA THR A 325 8.10 -14.96 -6.96
C THR A 325 9.01 -14.61 -8.13
N ASP A 326 8.58 -13.65 -8.95
CA ASP A 326 9.28 -13.19 -10.15
C ASP A 326 9.47 -11.68 -10.09
N LEU A 327 10.65 -11.27 -9.61
CA LEU A 327 10.95 -9.86 -9.33
C LEU A 327 11.36 -9.09 -10.58
N LYS A 328 11.85 -9.80 -11.62
CA LYS A 328 12.48 -9.27 -12.85
C LYS A 328 13.68 -8.34 -12.66
N HIS A 329 13.73 -7.51 -11.64
CA HIS A 329 14.82 -6.61 -11.30
C HIS A 329 16.01 -7.32 -10.67
N ALA A 330 17.14 -6.62 -10.56
CA ALA A 330 18.26 -7.07 -9.75
C ALA A 330 17.88 -7.07 -8.27
N LEU A 331 18.14 -8.16 -7.56
CA LEU A 331 17.90 -8.33 -6.14
C LEU A 331 19.21 -8.11 -5.38
N THR A 332 19.24 -7.15 -4.46
CA THR A 332 20.39 -6.90 -3.60
C THR A 332 20.04 -7.17 -2.14
N VAL A 333 20.79 -8.06 -1.50
CA VAL A 333 20.71 -8.31 -0.05
C VAL A 333 21.78 -7.47 0.64
N GLN A 334 21.33 -6.45 1.38
CA GLN A 334 22.22 -5.45 1.99
C GLN A 334 22.44 -5.65 3.49
N ALA A 335 21.49 -6.27 4.20
CA ALA A 335 21.57 -6.56 5.64
C ALA A 335 20.52 -7.61 6.05
N GLY A 336 20.58 -8.08 7.29
CA GLY A 336 19.58 -9.01 7.86
C GLY A 336 19.46 -10.31 7.08
N SER A 337 18.24 -10.83 6.93
CA SER A 337 18.02 -12.14 6.29
C SER A 337 17.05 -12.11 5.12
N LEU A 338 17.44 -12.75 4.02
CA LEU A 338 16.52 -13.24 2.99
C LEU A 338 16.26 -14.72 3.24
N VAL A 339 15.00 -15.10 3.44
CA VAL A 339 14.62 -16.48 3.82
C VAL A 339 13.67 -17.08 2.80
N LEU A 340 14.02 -18.24 2.27
CA LEU A 340 13.17 -19.03 1.37
C LEU A 340 12.74 -20.31 2.08
N LYS A 341 11.44 -20.59 2.10
CA LYS A 341 10.84 -21.74 2.81
C LYS A 341 9.81 -22.51 1.99
N ASP A 342 9.59 -23.76 2.34
CA ASP A 342 8.46 -24.56 1.86
C ASP A 342 8.31 -24.64 0.31
N GLY A 343 9.44 -24.84 -0.37
CA GLY A 343 9.47 -25.15 -1.80
C GLY A 343 9.21 -23.97 -2.74
N VAL A 344 9.37 -22.73 -2.26
CA VAL A 344 9.26 -21.53 -3.10
C VAL A 344 10.44 -21.37 -4.05
N THR A 345 10.20 -20.65 -5.14
CA THR A 345 11.21 -20.14 -6.05
C THR A 345 11.22 -18.62 -6.03
N VAL A 346 12.39 -18.02 -5.84
CA VAL A 346 12.61 -16.58 -6.06
C VAL A 346 13.49 -16.41 -7.30
N GLU A 347 12.94 -15.75 -8.31
CA GLU A 347 13.63 -15.40 -9.55
C GLU A 347 13.86 -13.89 -9.63
N ALA A 348 15.09 -13.49 -9.93
CA ALA A 348 15.49 -12.10 -10.14
C ALA A 348 16.49 -12.02 -11.31
N LYS A 349 16.68 -10.85 -11.92
CA LYS A 349 17.63 -10.70 -13.04
C LYS A 349 19.07 -10.98 -12.61
N GLN A 350 19.47 -10.43 -11.48
CA GLN A 350 20.76 -10.60 -10.84
C GLN A 350 20.51 -10.75 -9.34
N ILE A 351 21.36 -11.48 -8.62
CA ILE A 351 21.25 -11.59 -7.17
C ILE A 351 22.61 -11.35 -6.54
N THR A 352 22.70 -10.33 -5.70
CA THR A 352 23.96 -9.96 -5.05
C THR A 352 23.77 -9.77 -3.56
N GLN A 353 24.59 -10.45 -2.78
CA GLN A 353 24.75 -10.20 -1.36
C GLN A 353 25.95 -9.28 -1.15
N ASN A 354 25.69 -8.02 -0.79
CA ASN A 354 26.72 -6.97 -0.75
C ASN A 354 27.45 -6.91 0.60
N ASP A 355 26.81 -7.39 1.66
CA ASP A 355 27.30 -7.29 3.03
C ASP A 355 27.56 -8.67 3.63
N ASN A 356 28.63 -8.79 4.40
CA ASN A 356 29.02 -10.04 5.06
C ASN A 356 28.25 -10.31 6.36
N THR A 357 27.45 -9.36 6.85
CA THR A 357 26.58 -9.55 8.02
C THR A 357 25.17 -10.03 7.66
N SER A 358 24.78 -9.87 6.40
CA SER A 358 23.53 -10.46 5.88
C SER A 358 23.63 -11.99 5.73
N THR A 359 22.48 -12.66 5.71
CA THR A 359 22.41 -14.12 5.47
C THR A 359 21.30 -14.43 4.46
N VAL A 360 21.59 -15.32 3.51
CA VAL A 360 20.55 -15.97 2.70
C VAL A 360 20.28 -17.33 3.31
N VAL A 361 19.05 -17.58 3.76
CA VAL A 361 18.64 -18.83 4.40
C VAL A 361 17.69 -19.58 3.48
N MET A 362 17.99 -20.85 3.20
CA MET A 362 17.18 -21.68 2.31
C MET A 362 16.79 -23.00 2.97
N ASP A 363 15.50 -23.32 2.91
CA ASP A 363 15.00 -24.67 3.19
C ASP A 363 15.26 -25.60 1.99
N LEU A 364 15.31 -26.92 2.27
CA LEU A 364 15.35 -27.95 1.23
C LEU A 364 14.16 -27.80 0.27
N GLY A 365 14.45 -27.95 -1.03
CA GLY A 365 13.44 -27.87 -2.08
C GLY A 365 13.08 -26.44 -2.49
N THR A 366 13.72 -25.41 -1.90
CA THR A 366 13.59 -24.03 -2.37
C THR A 366 14.61 -23.71 -3.45
N THR A 367 14.30 -22.71 -4.28
CA THR A 367 15.11 -22.33 -5.42
C THR A 367 15.35 -20.82 -5.44
N LEU A 368 16.61 -20.44 -5.63
CA LEU A 368 17.02 -19.07 -5.90
C LEU A 368 17.71 -19.07 -7.27
N GLN A 369 17.17 -18.32 -8.23
CA GLN A 369 17.60 -18.42 -9.63
C GLN A 369 17.54 -17.10 -10.39
N THR A 370 18.18 -17.10 -11.56
CA THR A 370 18.06 -16.08 -12.60
C THR A 370 17.32 -16.65 -13.82
N PRO A 371 16.68 -15.81 -14.65
CA PRO A 371 15.97 -16.30 -15.83
C PRO A 371 16.93 -16.96 -16.83
N ASN A 372 16.43 -17.97 -17.55
CA ASN A 372 17.20 -18.72 -18.57
C ASN A 372 17.79 -17.85 -19.69
N SER A 373 17.16 -16.69 -19.96
CA SER A 373 17.62 -15.71 -20.93
C SER A 373 17.62 -14.33 -20.29
N GLY A 374 18.70 -13.57 -20.51
CA GLY A 374 18.87 -12.23 -19.92
C GLY A 374 19.15 -12.20 -18.42
N GLY A 375 19.28 -13.37 -17.78
CA GLY A 375 19.75 -13.50 -16.40
C GLY A 375 21.25 -13.22 -16.29
N GLU A 376 21.64 -12.64 -15.16
CA GLU A 376 23.02 -12.30 -14.82
C GLU A 376 23.51 -13.18 -13.67
N THR A 377 24.55 -12.76 -12.95
CA THR A 377 25.21 -13.58 -11.93
C THR A 377 24.44 -13.63 -10.60
N ILE A 378 24.54 -14.76 -9.90
CA ILE A 378 24.20 -14.90 -8.48
C ILE A 378 25.50 -14.89 -7.68
N THR A 379 25.67 -13.92 -6.77
CA THR A 379 26.83 -13.79 -5.88
C THR A 379 26.36 -13.77 -4.43
N LEU A 380 26.64 -14.85 -3.70
CA LEU A 380 26.32 -15.01 -2.29
C LEU A 380 27.62 -15.14 -1.49
N GLN A 381 27.71 -14.43 -0.37
CA GLN A 381 28.85 -14.45 0.54
C GLN A 381 28.57 -15.29 1.79
N ASN A 382 27.31 -15.38 2.21
CA ASN A 382 26.88 -16.08 3.41
C ASN A 382 25.51 -16.75 3.15
N LEU A 383 25.60 -18.00 2.69
CA LEU A 383 24.46 -18.89 2.45
C LEU A 383 24.36 -19.89 3.60
N ALA A 384 23.18 -19.96 4.23
CA ALA A 384 22.85 -20.94 5.24
C ALA A 384 21.75 -21.88 4.75
N ILE A 385 21.90 -23.16 5.05
CA ILE A 385 20.86 -24.17 4.82
C ILE A 385 20.19 -24.48 6.14
N ASN A 386 18.86 -24.39 6.18
CA ASN A 386 18.11 -24.76 7.36
C ASN A 386 18.14 -26.28 7.54
N VAL A 387 18.97 -26.78 8.46
CA VAL A 387 19.11 -28.22 8.70
C VAL A 387 17.83 -28.90 9.16
N ALA A 388 16.91 -28.16 9.81
CA ALA A 388 15.62 -28.71 10.21
C ALA A 388 14.74 -29.08 8.99
N SER A 389 14.98 -28.45 7.83
CA SER A 389 14.28 -28.76 6.59
C SER A 389 14.76 -30.04 5.89
N LEU A 390 15.87 -30.64 6.34
CA LEU A 390 16.50 -31.80 5.69
C LEU A 390 15.85 -33.15 6.05
N GLY A 391 14.87 -33.17 6.95
CA GLY A 391 14.18 -34.41 7.34
C GLY A 391 15.05 -35.33 8.19
N GLY A 392 15.23 -34.96 9.46
CA GLY A 392 15.67 -35.86 10.52
C GLY A 392 14.64 -35.86 11.63
N GLY A 393 13.76 -36.86 11.65
CA GLY A 393 12.78 -37.04 12.70
C GLY A 393 13.43 -37.24 14.08
N GLY A 394 12.81 -36.63 15.08
CA GLY A 394 12.73 -37.18 16.43
C GLY A 394 11.30 -37.61 16.68
#